data_AF-A0A7S3I258-F1
#
_entry.id   AF-A0A7S3I258-F1
#
_cell.length_a   1.000
_cell.length_b   1.000
_cell.length_c   1.000
_cell.angle_alpha   90.00
_cell.angle_beta   90.00
_cell.angle_gamma   90.00
#
_symmetry.space_group_name_H-M   'P 1'
#
loop_
_entity.id
_entity.type
_entity.pdbx_description
1 polymer ?
#
loop_
_entity_poly.entity_id
_entity_poly.type
_entity_poly.pdbx_seq_one_letter_code
_entity_poly.pdbx_strand_id
1 'polypeptide(L)'
;LGEARSSVSSAKAQLSSVRSELDVLKADISRLEEQTKSAQIELEKTFVLNFGKKGELKDQIKALQQKAASKEKSAEKAAKAEDKAMAELEKAEGKAAKAQEQAAKIEKDASDKASKILMDAEKSAASVAKKAEMEAAKIVKAAENKVRSLINQ
;
A
#
# COMPACT_ATOMS: atom_id res chain seq x y z
N LEU A 1 6.84 5.27 -8.55
CA LEU A 1 6.43 4.14 -7.68
C LEU A 1 6.91 4.30 -6.22
N GLY A 2 8.15 4.75 -5.97
CA GLY A 2 8.67 4.95 -4.60
C GLY A 2 7.81 5.88 -3.75
N GLU A 3 7.52 7.09 -4.22
CA GLU A 3 6.70 8.08 -3.49
C GLU A 3 5.27 7.59 -3.19
N ALA A 4 4.65 6.89 -4.14
CA ALA A 4 3.31 6.33 -3.95
C ALA A 4 3.30 5.23 -2.87
N ARG A 5 4.32 4.37 -2.82
CA ARG A 5 4.48 3.35 -1.77
C ARG A 5 4.75 3.99 -0.41
N SER A 6 5.59 5.03 -0.36
CA SER A 6 5.85 5.79 0.87
C SER A 6 4.57 6.46 1.39
N SER A 7 3.74 7.03 0.52
CA SER A 7 2.46 7.64 0.89
C SER A 7 1.45 6.63 1.43
N VAL A 8 1.36 5.43 0.85
CA VAL A 8 0.51 4.35 1.40
C VAL A 8 1.02 3.89 2.76
N SER A 9 2.33 3.75 2.92
CA SER A 9 2.94 3.34 4.19
C SER A 9 2.69 4.36 5.30
N SER A 10 2.81 5.66 5.00
CA SER A 10 2.53 6.71 5.99
C SER A 10 1.06 6.74 6.39
N ALA A 11 0.15 6.61 5.42
CA ALA A 11 -1.29 6.55 5.68
C ALA A 11 -1.67 5.32 6.54
N LYS A 12 -1.06 4.15 6.28
CA LYS A 12 -1.25 2.95 7.13
C LYS A 12 -0.75 3.18 8.55
N ALA A 13 0.42 3.80 8.72
CA ALA A 13 0.96 4.09 10.04
C ALA A 13 0.04 5.04 10.83
N GLN A 14 -0.47 6.09 10.18
CA GLN A 14 -1.41 7.02 10.78
C GLN A 14 -2.72 6.32 11.18
N LEU A 15 -3.30 5.51 10.30
CA LEU A 15 -4.51 4.74 10.61
C LEU A 15 -4.29 3.79 11.79
N SER A 16 -3.14 3.10 11.83
CA SER A 16 -2.79 2.21 12.93
C SER A 16 -2.64 2.95 14.26
N SER A 17 -2.04 4.14 14.25
CA SER A 17 -1.90 4.97 15.45
C SER A 17 -3.26 5.38 16.01
N VAL A 18 -4.13 5.90 15.14
CA VAL A 18 -5.46 6.37 15.54
C VAL A 18 -6.33 5.22 16.06
N ARG A 19 -6.26 4.03 15.41
CA ARG A 19 -6.94 2.83 15.91
C ARG A 19 -6.48 2.43 17.29
N SER A 20 -5.17 2.41 17.52
CA SER A 20 -4.63 2.09 18.84
C SER A 20 -5.11 3.08 19.89
N GLU A 21 -5.12 4.38 19.60
CA GLU A 21 -5.64 5.39 20.53
C GLU A 21 -7.13 5.18 20.85
N LEU A 22 -7.92 4.84 19.83
CA LEU A 22 -9.34 4.57 19.97
C LEU A 22 -9.61 3.32 20.82
N ASP A 23 -8.82 2.26 20.64
CA ASP A 23 -8.92 1.04 21.45
C ASP A 23 -8.56 1.29 22.91
N VAL A 24 -7.51 2.09 23.18
CA VAL A 24 -7.18 2.52 24.54
C VAL A 24 -8.32 3.32 25.17
N LEU A 25 -8.93 4.25 24.42
CA LEU A 25 -10.05 5.04 24.92
C LEU A 25 -11.27 4.17 25.23
N LYS A 26 -11.59 3.19 24.39
CA LYS A 26 -12.66 2.22 24.65
C LYS A 26 -12.40 1.41 25.91
N ALA A 27 -11.17 0.92 26.09
CA ALA A 27 -10.79 0.17 27.29
C ALA A 27 -10.90 1.03 28.57
N ASP A 28 -10.45 2.28 28.51
CA ASP A 28 -10.59 3.24 29.61
C ASP A 28 -12.06 3.49 29.98
N ILE A 29 -12.94 3.63 28.99
CA ILE A 29 -14.39 3.83 29.20
C ILE A 29 -14.97 2.61 29.91
N SER A 30 -14.72 1.39 29.40
CA SER A 30 -15.23 0.16 30.03
C SER A 30 -14.74 0.02 31.47
N ARG A 31 -13.48 0.35 31.75
CA ARG A 31 -12.95 0.34 33.12
C ARG A 31 -13.65 1.36 34.03
N LEU A 32 -13.92 2.57 33.54
CA LEU A 32 -14.64 3.59 34.29
C LEU A 32 -16.09 3.19 34.56
N GLU A 33 -16.75 2.53 33.61
CA GLU A 33 -18.09 1.98 33.79
C GLU A 33 -18.13 0.89 34.86
N GLU A 34 -17.15 -0.03 34.87
CA GLU A 34 -17.02 -1.04 35.91
C GLU A 34 -16.80 -0.43 37.30
N GLN A 35 -15.92 0.57 37.40
CA GLN A 35 -15.70 1.30 38.65
C GLN A 35 -16.97 2.02 39.11
N THR A 36 -17.74 2.59 38.17
CA THR A 36 -19.02 3.23 38.46
C THR A 36 -20.03 2.23 39.01
N LYS A 37 -20.15 1.06 38.38
CA LYS A 37 -21.04 -0.03 38.84
C LYS A 37 -20.62 -0.54 40.22
N SER A 38 -19.33 -0.71 40.45
CA SER A 38 -18.80 -1.13 41.76
C SER A 38 -19.13 -0.12 42.86
N ALA A 39 -18.92 1.18 42.60
CA ALA A 39 -19.26 2.24 43.54
C ALA A 39 -20.78 2.35 43.78
N GLN A 40 -21.61 2.11 42.77
CA GLN A 40 -23.07 2.04 42.91
C GLN A 40 -23.50 0.87 43.83
N ILE A 41 -22.91 -0.31 43.64
CA ILE A 41 -23.19 -1.47 44.51
C ILE A 41 -22.76 -1.18 45.95
N GLU A 42 -21.62 -0.53 46.16
CA GLU A 42 -21.17 -0.15 47.50
C GLU A 42 -22.10 0.91 48.13
N LEU A 43 -22.61 1.85 47.34
CA LEU A 43 -23.59 2.84 47.77
C LEU A 43 -24.90 2.19 48.23
N GLU A 44 -25.39 1.19 47.50
CA GLU A 44 -26.61 0.44 47.83
C GLU A 44 -26.45 -0.39 49.11
N LYS A 45 -25.26 -0.99 49.30
CA LYS A 45 -24.92 -1.74 50.53
C LYS A 45 -24.64 -0.83 51.72
N THR A 46 -24.36 0.44 51.49
CA THR A 46 -24.06 1.40 52.56
C THR A 46 -25.33 1.71 53.34
N PHE A 47 -25.30 1.40 54.64
CA PHE A 47 -26.41 1.62 55.55
C PHE A 47 -26.92 3.06 55.49
N VAL A 48 -28.25 3.24 55.46
CA VAL A 48 -28.89 4.53 55.16
C VAL A 48 -28.50 5.64 56.14
N LEU A 49 -28.17 5.30 57.39
CA LEU A 49 -27.75 6.26 58.42
C LEU A 49 -26.26 6.65 58.33
N ASN A 50 -25.46 6.02 57.46
CA ASN A 50 -24.06 6.40 57.21
C ASN A 50 -23.98 7.47 56.11
N PHE A 51 -24.54 8.66 56.40
CA PHE A 51 -24.67 9.75 55.43
C PHE A 51 -23.34 10.27 54.89
N GLY A 52 -22.26 10.26 55.70
CA GLY A 52 -20.93 10.68 55.27
C GLY A 52 -20.40 9.80 54.13
N LYS A 53 -20.29 8.49 54.38
CA LYS A 53 -19.86 7.52 53.36
C LYS A 53 -20.78 7.53 52.12
N LYS A 54 -22.09 7.68 52.34
CA LYS A 54 -23.08 7.76 51.25
C LYS A 54 -22.89 9.00 50.36
N GLY A 55 -22.50 10.14 50.94
CA GLY A 55 -22.17 11.36 50.22
C GLY A 55 -20.92 11.19 49.36
N GLU A 56 -19.84 10.69 49.97
CA GLU A 56 -18.56 10.42 49.28
C GLU A 56 -18.74 9.48 48.08
N LEU A 57 -19.48 8.38 48.24
CA LEU A 57 -19.76 7.44 47.16
C LEU A 57 -20.56 8.08 46.02
N LYS A 58 -21.53 8.96 46.32
CA LYS A 58 -22.28 9.70 45.30
C LYS A 58 -21.39 10.66 44.51
N ASP A 59 -20.49 11.37 45.19
CA ASP A 59 -19.57 12.29 44.55
C ASP A 59 -18.54 11.53 43.70
N GLN A 60 -18.05 10.38 44.19
CA GLN A 60 -17.20 9.48 43.42
C GLN A 60 -17.89 8.97 42.15
N ILE A 61 -19.14 8.51 42.25
CA ILE A 61 -19.94 8.06 41.10
C ILE A 61 -20.08 9.19 40.07
N LYS A 62 -20.43 10.41 40.51
CA LYS A 62 -20.52 11.57 39.61
C LYS A 62 -19.18 11.87 38.92
N ALA A 63 -18.07 11.82 39.66
CA ALA A 63 -16.74 12.07 39.11
C ALA A 63 -16.34 11.00 38.08
N LEU A 64 -16.64 9.71 38.35
CA LEU A 64 -16.40 8.62 37.41
C LEU A 64 -17.23 8.77 36.14
N GLN A 65 -18.52 9.10 36.27
CA GLN A 65 -19.40 9.37 35.13
C GLN A 65 -18.93 10.55 34.28
N GLN A 66 -18.47 11.64 34.91
CA GLN A 66 -17.90 12.78 34.17
C GLN A 66 -16.62 12.40 33.41
N LYS A 67 -15.74 11.60 34.03
CA LYS A 67 -14.54 11.08 33.36
C LYS A 67 -14.90 10.19 32.17
N ALA A 68 -15.88 9.30 32.33
CA ALA A 68 -16.37 8.44 31.25
C ALA A 68 -16.91 9.27 30.08
N ALA A 69 -17.79 10.25 30.35
CA ALA A 69 -18.33 11.13 29.32
C ALA A 69 -17.25 11.96 28.59
N SER A 70 -16.21 12.40 29.30
CA SER A 70 -15.06 13.09 28.69
C SER A 70 -14.25 12.16 27.78
N LYS A 71 -14.07 10.90 28.18
CA LYS A 71 -13.39 9.87 27.39
C LYS A 71 -14.21 9.46 26.17
N GLU A 72 -15.53 9.33 26.30
CA GLU A 72 -16.45 9.09 25.17
C GLU A 72 -16.35 10.19 24.11
N LYS A 73 -16.36 11.47 24.51
CA LYS A 73 -16.14 12.59 23.58
C LYS A 73 -14.78 12.51 22.88
N SER A 74 -13.76 12.01 23.58
CA SER A 74 -12.44 11.82 22.99
C SER A 74 -12.44 10.64 22.02
N ALA A 75 -13.14 9.56 22.34
CA ALA A 75 -13.33 8.39 21.48
C ALA A 75 -14.11 8.75 20.21
N GLU A 76 -15.13 9.60 20.30
CA GLU A 76 -15.88 10.09 19.13
C GLU A 76 -14.99 10.92 18.19
N LYS A 77 -14.11 11.76 18.74
CA LYS A 77 -13.12 12.49 17.94
C LYS A 77 -12.11 11.55 17.29
N ALA A 78 -11.63 10.55 18.03
CA ALA A 78 -10.73 9.54 17.50
C ALA A 78 -11.39 8.72 16.39
N ALA A 79 -12.67 8.36 16.52
CA ALA A 79 -13.43 7.65 15.48
C ALA A 79 -13.54 8.48 14.20
N LYS A 80 -13.86 9.78 14.31
CA LYS A 80 -13.85 10.69 13.15
C LYS A 80 -12.46 10.84 12.53
N ALA A 81 -11.41 10.77 13.33
CA ALA A 81 -10.03 10.77 12.83
C ALA A 81 -9.70 9.44 12.12
N GLU A 82 -10.20 8.31 12.62
CA GLU A 82 -10.06 6.99 12.00
C GLU A 82 -10.72 6.98 10.62
N ASP A 83 -11.95 7.49 10.50
CA ASP A 83 -12.66 7.59 9.23
C ASP A 83 -11.90 8.42 8.21
N LYS A 84 -11.32 9.55 8.65
CA LYS A 84 -10.47 10.40 7.79
C LYS A 84 -9.20 9.67 7.36
N ALA A 85 -8.53 9.00 8.28
CA ALA A 85 -7.32 8.24 8.00
C ALA A 85 -7.60 7.06 7.03
N MET A 86 -8.75 6.39 7.17
CA MET A 86 -9.20 5.37 6.21
C MET A 86 -9.44 5.95 4.82
N ALA A 87 -10.12 7.09 4.72
CA ALA A 87 -10.35 7.76 3.44
C ALA A 87 -9.04 8.24 2.78
N GLU A 88 -8.07 8.69 3.56
CA GLU A 88 -6.73 9.05 3.06
C GLU A 88 -5.95 7.83 2.57
N LEU A 89 -6.02 6.71 3.30
CA LEU A 89 -5.42 5.45 2.89
C LEU A 89 -6.01 4.97 1.56
N GLU A 90 -7.32 4.97 1.42
CA GLU A 90 -8.00 4.55 0.18
C GLU A 90 -7.58 5.43 -1.01
N LYS A 91 -7.47 6.75 -0.81
CA LYS A 91 -6.96 7.67 -1.85
C LYS A 91 -5.50 7.39 -2.20
N ALA A 92 -4.66 7.10 -1.21
CA ALA A 92 -3.25 6.77 -1.43
C ALA A 92 -3.11 5.46 -2.21
N GLU A 93 -3.87 4.42 -1.85
CA GLU A 93 -3.90 3.14 -2.55
C GLU A 93 -4.41 3.30 -3.99
N GLY A 94 -5.46 4.10 -4.21
CA GLY A 94 -5.96 4.40 -5.55
C GLY A 94 -4.93 5.12 -6.44
N LYS A 95 -4.16 6.07 -5.88
CA LYS A 95 -3.06 6.72 -6.61
C LYS A 95 -1.92 5.74 -6.90
N ALA A 96 -1.57 4.88 -5.96
CA ALA A 96 -0.53 3.88 -6.14
C ALA A 96 -0.90 2.87 -7.23
N ALA A 97 -2.15 2.40 -7.26
CA ALA A 97 -2.65 1.50 -8.29
C ALA A 97 -2.55 2.11 -9.69
N LYS A 98 -2.99 3.37 -9.87
CA LYS A 98 -2.87 4.08 -11.15
C LYS A 98 -1.41 4.25 -11.59
N ALA A 99 -0.52 4.59 -10.66
CA ALA A 99 0.90 4.72 -10.98
C ALA A 99 1.52 3.37 -11.39
N GLN A 100 1.08 2.27 -10.80
CA GLN A 100 1.52 0.92 -11.16
C GLN A 100 0.99 0.49 -12.53
N GLU A 101 -0.27 0.80 -12.84
CA GLU A 101 -0.86 0.53 -14.16
C GLU A 101 -0.12 1.29 -15.27
N GLN A 102 0.17 2.58 -15.07
CA GLN A 102 0.95 3.37 -16.02
C GLN A 102 2.36 2.83 -16.21
N ALA A 103 3.04 2.44 -15.12
CA ALA A 103 4.37 1.84 -15.21
C ALA A 103 4.34 0.52 -16.01
N ALA A 104 3.39 -0.37 -15.72
CA ALA A 104 3.23 -1.63 -16.44
C ALA A 104 2.94 -1.41 -17.94
N LYS A 105 2.14 -0.38 -18.28
CA LYS A 105 1.88 -0.02 -19.67
C LYS A 105 3.14 0.46 -20.40
N ILE A 106 3.95 1.30 -19.75
CA ILE A 106 5.22 1.78 -20.30
C ILE A 106 6.20 0.62 -20.51
N GLU A 107 6.31 -0.29 -19.54
CA GLU A 107 7.16 -1.48 -19.66
C GLU A 107 6.73 -2.37 -20.82
N LYS A 108 5.42 -2.59 -20.98
CA LYS A 108 4.88 -3.34 -22.11
C LYS A 108 5.18 -2.66 -23.45
N ASP A 109 4.89 -1.36 -23.57
CA ASP A 109 5.15 -0.59 -24.79
C ASP A 109 6.64 -0.57 -25.15
N ALA A 110 7.53 -0.49 -24.15
CA ALA A 110 8.97 -0.57 -24.33
C ALA A 110 9.40 -1.97 -24.80
N SER A 111 8.87 -3.03 -24.19
CA SER A 111 9.13 -4.42 -24.57
C SER A 111 8.67 -4.72 -25.99
N ASP A 112 7.47 -4.25 -26.37
CA ASP A 112 6.92 -4.44 -27.71
C ASP A 112 7.78 -3.71 -28.77
N LYS A 113 8.21 -2.47 -28.48
CA LYS A 113 9.13 -1.72 -29.34
C LYS A 113 10.48 -2.40 -29.47
N ALA A 114 11.07 -2.86 -28.36
CA ALA A 114 12.35 -3.56 -28.37
C ALA A 114 12.27 -4.85 -29.19
N SER A 115 11.20 -5.64 -29.01
CA SER A 115 10.96 -6.87 -29.79
C SER A 115 10.88 -6.58 -31.28
N LYS A 116 10.18 -5.51 -31.67
CA LYS A 116 10.08 -5.11 -33.09
C LYS A 116 11.44 -4.71 -33.67
N ILE A 117 12.23 -3.93 -32.92
CA ILE A 117 13.58 -3.52 -33.34
C ILE A 117 14.48 -4.75 -33.53
N LEU A 118 14.41 -5.73 -32.62
CA LEU A 118 15.17 -6.98 -32.74
C LEU A 118 14.76 -7.76 -34.00
N MET A 119 13.47 -7.92 -34.27
CA MET A 119 13.00 -8.60 -35.48
C MET A 119 13.44 -7.88 -36.77
N ASP A 120 13.37 -6.55 -36.80
CA ASP A 120 13.82 -5.75 -37.96
C ASP A 120 15.34 -5.85 -38.16
N ALA A 121 16.11 -5.88 -37.07
CA ALA A 121 17.56 -6.07 -37.10
C ALA A 121 17.94 -7.48 -37.59
N GLU A 122 17.29 -8.53 -37.08
CA GLU A 122 17.49 -9.91 -37.53
C GLU A 122 17.17 -10.09 -39.01
N LYS A 123 16.05 -9.52 -39.46
CA LYS A 123 15.66 -9.56 -40.89
C LYS A 123 16.68 -8.85 -41.77
N SER A 124 17.18 -7.70 -41.31
CA SER A 124 18.21 -6.96 -42.03
C SER A 124 19.52 -7.74 -42.08
N ALA A 125 19.97 -8.31 -40.96
CA ALA A 125 21.17 -9.14 -40.88
C ALA A 125 21.09 -10.37 -41.81
N ALA A 126 19.96 -11.08 -41.81
CA ALA A 126 19.73 -12.21 -42.71
C ALA A 126 19.79 -11.79 -44.19
N SER A 127 19.26 -10.62 -44.54
CA SER A 127 19.31 -10.11 -45.91
C SER A 127 20.74 -9.79 -46.36
N VAL A 128 21.57 -9.24 -45.46
CA VAL A 128 22.98 -8.93 -45.72
C VAL A 128 23.79 -10.21 -45.86
N ALA A 129 23.60 -11.18 -44.95
CA ALA A 129 24.24 -12.49 -45.02
C ALA A 129 23.96 -13.18 -46.35
N LYS A 130 22.69 -13.23 -46.77
CA LYS A 130 22.29 -13.82 -48.05
C LYS A 130 22.93 -13.11 -49.26
N LYS A 131 23.06 -11.78 -49.22
CA LYS A 131 23.77 -11.03 -50.27
C LYS A 131 25.26 -11.38 -50.31
N ALA A 132 25.90 -11.46 -49.15
CA ALA A 132 27.31 -11.82 -49.03
C ALA A 132 27.58 -13.24 -49.55
N GLU A 133 26.73 -14.22 -49.21
CA GLU A 133 26.80 -15.59 -49.72
C GLU A 133 26.69 -15.65 -51.25
N MET A 134 25.75 -14.91 -51.85
CA MET A 134 25.59 -14.86 -53.30
C MET A 134 26.82 -14.27 -54.00
N GLU A 135 27.39 -13.19 -53.47
CA GLU A 135 28.61 -12.58 -54.02
C GLU A 135 29.82 -13.51 -53.87
N ALA A 136 29.99 -14.15 -52.71
CA ALA A 136 31.03 -15.15 -52.50
C ALA A 136 30.91 -16.31 -53.50
N ALA A 137 29.69 -16.84 -53.71
CA ALA A 137 29.44 -17.89 -54.68
C ALA A 137 29.76 -17.48 -56.12
N LYS A 138 29.51 -16.22 -56.50
CA LYS A 138 29.91 -15.69 -57.83
C LYS A 138 31.43 -15.63 -57.97
N ILE A 139 32.14 -15.15 -56.95
CA ILE A 139 33.61 -15.06 -56.95
C ILE A 139 34.22 -16.45 -57.07
N VAL A 140 33.72 -17.43 -56.31
CA VAL A 140 34.18 -18.82 -56.38
C VAL A 140 33.96 -19.39 -57.79
N LYS A 141 32.76 -19.25 -58.36
CA LYS A 141 32.50 -19.70 -59.74
C LYS A 141 33.39 -19.04 -60.78
N ALA A 142 33.65 -17.73 -60.63
CA ALA A 142 34.55 -17.01 -61.53
C ALA A 142 36.00 -17.52 -61.42
N ALA A 143 36.46 -17.79 -60.20
CA ALA A 143 37.77 -18.37 -59.96
C ALA A 143 37.88 -19.79 -60.54
N GLU A 144 36.89 -20.66 -60.32
CA GLU A 144 36.83 -22.01 -60.88
C GLU A 144 36.89 -22.01 -62.41
N ASN A 145 36.11 -21.14 -63.06
CA ASN A 145 36.12 -21.02 -64.51
C ASN A 145 37.48 -20.54 -65.04
N LYS A 146 38.13 -19.61 -64.34
CA LYS A 146 39.47 -19.12 -64.70
C LYS A 146 40.52 -20.22 -64.57
N VAL A 147 40.49 -21.00 -63.49
CA VAL A 147 41.37 -22.16 -63.29
C VAL A 147 41.15 -23.20 -64.38
N ARG A 148 39.90 -23.54 -64.72
CA ARG A 148 39.60 -24.47 -65.84
C ARG A 148 40.12 -23.97 -67.18
N SER A 149 40.02 -22.67 -67.46
CA SER A 149 40.53 -22.10 -68.71
C SER A 149 42.06 -22.17 -68.84
N LEU A 150 42.78 -22.16 -67.71
CA LEU A 150 44.24 -22.28 -67.67
C LEU A 150 44.71 -23.72 -67.76
N ILE A 151 43.92 -24.69 -67.30
CA ILE A 151 44.24 -26.13 -67.37
C ILE A 151 44.00 -26.70 -68.78
N ASN A 152 43.09 -26.12 -69.55
CA ASN A 152 42.74 -26.56 -70.91
C ASN A 152 43.46 -25.78 -72.04
N GLN A 153 44.51 -25.02 -71.71
CA GLN A 153 45.47 -24.43 -72.66
C GLN A 153 46.68 -25.34 -72.83
#